data_AF-A0A5B8I9S4-F1
#
_entry.id   AF-A0A5B8I9S4-F1
#
_cell.length_a   1.000
_cell.length_b   1.000
_cell.length_c   1.000
_cell.angle_alpha   90.00
_cell.angle_beta   90.00
_cell.angle_gamma   90.00
#
_symmetry.space_group_name_H-M   'P 1'
#
loop_
_entity.id
_entity.type
_entity.pdbx_description
1 polymer ?
#
loop_
_entity_poly.entity_id
_entity_poly.type
_entity_poly.pdbx_seq_one_letter_code
_entity_poly.pdbx_strand_id
1 'polypeptide(L)' 'MKWDDDFEEGMHACLQVDIEIVAKGDSNKDVVPNVAATLRDLATKLENGKFDTGHHKVADGSGREIGTIYLDFYNESF' A
#
# COMPACT_ATOMS: atom_id res chain seq x y z
N MET A 1 4.35 13.75 -10.06
CA MET A 1 5.74 13.57 -9.60
C MET A 1 6.36 12.60 -10.57
N LYS A 2 7.37 13.02 -11.35
CA LYS A 2 8.20 12.05 -12.08
C LYS A 2 9.28 11.64 -11.09
N TRP A 3 9.39 10.35 -10.82
CA TRP A 3 10.54 9.82 -10.12
C TRP A 3 11.69 9.91 -11.11
N ASP A 4 12.72 10.70 -10.78
CA ASP A 4 13.97 10.62 -11.52
C ASP A 4 14.61 9.30 -11.09
N ASP A 5 14.62 8.35 -12.02
CA ASP A 5 15.04 6.96 -11.83
C ASP A 5 16.57 6.87 -11.63
N ASP A 6 17.07 7.34 -10.48
CA ASP A 6 18.45 7.13 -10.04
C ASP A 6 18.64 5.69 -9.49
N PHE A 7 18.21 4.69 -10.27
CA PHE A 7 18.50 3.30 -9.95
C PHE A 7 19.98 3.01 -10.24
N GLU A 8 20.63 2.22 -9.39
CA GLU A 8 22.01 1.76 -9.65
C GLU A 8 22.10 1.04 -11.01
N GLU A 9 23.26 1.09 -11.65
CA GLU A 9 23.47 0.46 -12.97
C GLU A 9 23.11 -1.04 -12.92
N GLY A 10 22.09 -1.44 -13.69
CA GLY A 10 21.55 -2.81 -13.71
C GLY A 10 20.30 -3.04 -12.85
N MET A 11 19.87 -2.07 -12.04
CA MET A 11 18.58 -2.12 -11.36
C MET A 11 17.44 -1.64 -12.27
N HIS A 12 16.27 -2.25 -12.10
CA HIS A 12 15.03 -1.83 -12.73
C HIS A 12 13.94 -1.71 -11.67
N ALA A 13 12.97 -0.83 -11.90
CA ALA A 13 11.77 -0.80 -11.07
C ALA A 13 11.06 -2.16 -11.17
N CYS A 14 10.76 -2.77 -10.02
CA CYS A 14 10.06 -4.07 -9.95
C CYS A 14 8.67 -3.96 -9.32
N LEU A 15 8.43 -2.93 -8.50
CA LEU A 15 7.14 -2.69 -7.86
C LEU A 15 6.98 -1.19 -7.57
N GLN A 16 5.90 -0.58 -8.08
CA GLN A 16 5.41 0.71 -7.58
C GLN A 16 4.25 0.46 -6.61
N VAL A 17 4.25 1.21 -5.49
CA VAL A 17 3.21 1.14 -4.46
C VAL A 17 2.74 2.54 -4.11
N ASP A 18 1.47 2.82 -4.32
CA ASP A 18 0.82 4.06 -3.88
C ASP A 18 -0.30 3.74 -2.89
N ILE A 19 -0.26 4.33 -1.69
CA ILE A 19 -1.27 4.11 -0.64
C ILE A 19 -1.92 5.43 -0.28
N GLU A 20 -3.25 5.47 -0.32
CA GLU A 20 -4.05 6.58 0.17
C GLU A 20 -5.03 6.08 1.24
N ILE A 21 -4.96 6.66 2.45
CA ILE A 21 -5.82 6.31 3.59
C ILE A 21 -6.38 7.59 4.21
N VAL A 22 -7.69 7.60 4.45
CA VAL A 22 -8.42 8.67 5.15
C VAL A 22 -9.08 8.10 6.40
N ALA A 23 -8.39 8.19 7.53
CA ALA A 23 -8.93 7.78 8.83
C ALA A 23 -9.71 8.92 9.51
N LYS A 24 -10.81 8.57 10.17
CA LYS A 24 -11.68 9.51 10.90
C LYS A 24 -11.82 9.05 12.35
N GLY A 25 -11.66 9.98 13.29
CA GLY A 25 -11.83 9.76 14.72
C GLY A 25 -11.83 11.10 15.46
N ASP A 26 -12.08 11.06 16.77
CA ASP A 26 -12.21 12.26 17.59
C ASP A 26 -10.86 12.95 17.83
N SER A 27 -9.75 12.20 17.76
CA SER A 27 -8.40 12.73 17.85
C SER A 27 -7.37 11.91 17.07
N ASN A 28 -6.20 12.52 16.83
CA ASN A 28 -5.05 11.83 16.23
C ASN A 28 -4.61 10.60 17.06
N LYS A 29 -4.77 10.66 18.38
CA LYS A 29 -4.43 9.56 19.29
C LYS A 29 -5.26 8.31 19.00
N ASP A 30 -6.48 8.48 18.49
CA ASP A 30 -7.40 7.38 18.22
C ASP A 30 -7.18 6.79 16.82
N VAL A 31 -6.79 7.61 15.84
CA VAL A 31 -6.64 7.16 14.43
C VAL A 31 -5.26 6.63 14.09
N VAL A 32 -4.19 7.18 14.67
CA VAL A 32 -2.81 6.82 14.32
C VAL A 32 -2.51 5.33 14.57
N PRO A 33 -2.87 4.73 15.72
CA PRO A 33 -2.65 3.30 15.94
C PRO A 33 -3.36 2.41 14.92
N ASN A 34 -4.58 2.79 14.52
CA ASN A 34 -5.38 2.05 13.54
C ASN A 34 -4.78 2.11 12.13
N VAL A 35 -4.32 3.29 11.70
CA VAL A 35 -3.60 3.43 10.42
C VAL A 35 -2.31 2.62 10.44
N ALA A 36 -1.53 2.68 11.53
CA ALA A 36 -0.31 1.88 11.65
C ALA A 36 -0.58 0.37 11.62
N ALA A 37 -1.67 -0.10 12.25
CA ALA A 37 -2.09 -1.50 12.17
C ALA A 37 -2.48 -1.88 10.73
N THR A 38 -3.23 -1.02 10.04
CA THR A 38 -3.63 -1.23 8.64
C THR A 38 -2.42 -1.36 7.73
N LEU A 39 -1.42 -0.48 7.85
CA LEU A 39 -0.20 -0.54 7.04
C LEU A 39 0.59 -1.84 7.26
N ARG A 40 0.65 -2.35 8.49
CA ARG A 40 1.30 -3.65 8.77
C ARG A 40 0.54 -4.82 8.14
N ASP A 41 -0.79 -4.78 8.16
CA ASP A 41 -1.63 -5.78 7.49
C ASP A 41 -1.44 -5.76 5.97
N LEU A 42 -1.38 -4.57 5.36
CA LEU A 42 -1.09 -4.42 3.93
C LEU A 42 0.28 -5.01 3.57
N ALA A 43 1.32 -4.74 4.36
CA ALA A 43 2.64 -5.34 4.17
C ALA A 43 2.58 -6.88 4.28
N THR A 44 1.88 -7.40 5.30
CA THR A 44 1.70 -8.85 5.47
C THR A 44 0.97 -9.48 4.27
N LYS A 45 -0.03 -8.79 3.70
CA LYS A 45 -0.74 -9.25 2.50
C LYS A 45 0.16 -9.25 1.27
N LEU A 46 0.99 -8.22 1.10
CA LEU A 46 1.97 -8.13 0.02
C LEU A 46 2.97 -9.30 0.07
N GLU A 47 3.56 -9.57 1.23
CA GLU A 47 4.50 -10.68 1.43
C GLU A 47 3.88 -12.06 1.13
N ASN A 48 2.58 -12.21 1.41
CA ASN A 48 1.85 -13.46 1.19
C ASN A 48 1.24 -13.59 -0.21
N GLY A 49 1.60 -12.71 -1.15
CA GLY A 49 1.08 -12.74 -2.53
C GLY A 49 -0.44 -12.61 -2.58
N LYS A 50 -1.02 -11.75 -1.73
CA LYS A 50 -2.48 -11.52 -1.66
C LYS A 50 -2.95 -10.36 -2.53
N PHE A 51 -2.05 -9.76 -3.29
CA PHE A 51 -2.36 -8.71 -4.22
C PHE A 51 -1.84 -9.05 -5.61
N ASP A 52 -2.60 -8.63 -6.60
CA ASP A 52 -2.20 -8.57 -8.00
C ASP A 52 -1.93 -7.10 -8.37
N THR A 53 -1.40 -6.83 -9.57
CA THR A 53 -1.35 -5.46 -10.10
C THR A 53 -2.76 -4.82 -10.16
N GLY A 54 -2.84 -3.54 -9.78
CA GLY A 54 -4.06 -2.72 -9.82
C GLY A 54 -4.43 -2.08 -8.50
N HIS A 55 -5.68 -1.59 -8.43
CA HIS A 55 -6.23 -0.94 -7.24
C HIS A 55 -6.94 -1.92 -6.33
N HIS A 56 -6.61 -1.89 -5.05
CA HIS A 56 -7.24 -2.69 -4.00
C HIS A 56 -7.77 -1.81 -2.89
N LYS A 57 -8.95 -2.17 -2.37
CA LYS A 57 -9.57 -1.48 -1.25
C LYS A 57 -8.80 -1.73 0.03
N VAL A 58 -8.59 -0.68 0.81
CA VAL A 58 -8.01 -0.75 2.16
C VAL A 58 -9.12 -0.63 3.17
N ALA A 59 -9.21 -1.61 4.07
CA ALA A 59 -10.16 -1.60 5.17
C ALA A 59 -9.44 -1.57 6.52
N ASP A 60 -10.06 -0.96 7.52
CA ASP A 60 -9.59 -0.99 8.90
C ASP A 60 -9.91 -2.32 9.59
N GLY A 61 -9.52 -2.46 10.87
CA GLY A 61 -9.78 -3.67 11.66
C GLY A 61 -11.26 -3.99 11.90
N SER A 62 -12.18 -3.06 11.60
CA SER A 62 -13.63 -3.29 11.64
C SER A 62 -14.22 -3.71 10.29
N GLY A 63 -13.40 -3.76 9.24
CA GLY A 63 -13.83 -4.05 7.87
C GLY A 63 -14.38 -2.82 7.12
N ARG A 64 -14.30 -1.63 7.71
CA ARG A 64 -14.72 -0.40 7.04
C ARG A 64 -13.65 0.03 6.03
N GLU A 65 -14.08 0.32 4.81
CA GLU A 65 -13.21 0.88 3.77
C GLU A 65 -12.73 2.29 4.18
N ILE A 66 -11.42 2.47 4.23
CA ILE A 66 -10.74 3.70 4.66
C ILE A 66 -9.75 4.22 3.62
N GLY A 67 -9.60 3.57 2.47
CA GLY A 67 -8.62 3.97 1.48
C GLY A 67 -8.46 2.99 0.33
N THR A 68 -7.41 3.23 -0.46
CA THR A 68 -7.00 2.40 -1.60
C THR A 68 -5.48 2.22 -1.58
N ILE A 69 -5.02 1.05 -2.01
CA ILE A 69 -3.64 0.78 -2.39
C ILE A 69 -3.60 0.47 -3.88
N TYR A 70 -2.70 1.12 -4.62
CA TYR A 70 -2.37 0.79 -6.00
C TYR A 70 -1.02 0.08 -6.03
N LEU A 71 -0.96 -1.02 -6.78
CA LEU A 71 0.24 -1.82 -6.98
C LEU A 71 0.50 -1.97 -8.47
N ASP A 72 1.74 -1.80 -8.88
CA ASP A 72 2.20 -2.04 -10.25
C ASP A 72 3.46 -2.90 -10.20
N PHE A 73 3.29 -4.21 -10.38
CA PHE A 73 4.41 -5.14 -10.46
C PHE A 73 4.96 -5.08 -11.89
N TYR A 74 6.05 -4.38 -12.09
CA TYR A 74 6.68 -4.25 -13.40
C TYR A 74 7.14 -5.63 -13.88
N ASN A 75 6.82 -5.97 -15.14
CA ASN A 75 7.17 -7.24 -15.77
C ASN A 75 6.58 -8.50 -15.07
N GLU A 76 5.29 -8.52 -14.71
CA GLU A 76 4.60 -9.76 -14.31
C GLU A 76 4.70 -10.84 -15.42
N SER A 77 5.78 -11.62 -15.37
CA SER A 77 5.95 -12.93 -15.98
C SER A 77 6.23 -13.88 -14.81
N PHE A 78 5.16 -14.32 -14.14
CA PHE A 78 5.25 -15.31 -13.06
C PHE A 78 5.69 -16.68 -13.60
#